data_AF-A0A8T7H9F9-F1
#
_entry.id   AF-A0A8T7H9F9-F1
#
_cell.length_a   1.000
_cell.length_b   1.000
_cell.length_c   1.000
_cell.angle_alpha   90.00
_cell.angle_beta   90.00
_cell.angle_gamma   90.00
#
_symmetry.space_group_name_H-M   'P 1'
#
loop_
_entity.id
_entity.type
_entity.pdbx_description
1 polymer ?
#
loop_
_entity_poly.entity_id
_entity_poly.type
_entity_poly.pdbx_seq_one_letter_code
_entity_poly.pdbx_strand_id
1 'polypeptide(L)'
;MLIAIAMFGMFVLHSRYGPNLYLFTFHPIYIFLILLGVAYGVLLAIDWKFLKIPKHVMKKRLWEGIYFIVFLPLVFFPVFKCYFKVPFVFCHVCPRKCIWGYLRPFTVSGVMLMNIQKRLWCYNICPIGILQKKQAEFKKKSFVLPKWIKESIRIIILAALVVSYFVIRKANIEHVFQAQNLYTYMFKNVFSISLSVMIVSGIILLLSFFVYRLWCSYICPIGTCSDLILKLEKRLKVL
;
A
#
# COMPACT_ATOMS: atom_id res chain seq x y z
N MET A 1 9.90 9.13 11.74
CA MET A 1 9.20 8.27 10.75
C MET A 1 10.17 7.31 10.10
N LEU A 2 11.26 7.77 9.46
CA LEU A 2 12.33 6.88 8.98
C LEU A 2 12.90 5.99 10.09
N ILE A 3 13.21 6.57 11.26
CA ILE A 3 13.67 5.81 12.44
C ILE A 3 12.64 4.74 12.83
N ALA A 4 11.34 5.07 12.88
CA ALA A 4 10.29 4.10 13.21
C ALA A 4 10.20 2.96 12.18
N ILE A 5 10.34 3.25 10.88
CA ILE A 5 10.39 2.22 9.83
C ILE A 5 11.63 1.34 9.98
N ALA A 6 12.79 1.95 10.24
CA ALA A 6 14.05 1.22 10.42
C ALA A 6 14.01 0.33 11.67
N MET A 7 13.53 0.85 12.81
CA MET A 7 13.32 0.07 14.04
C MET A 7 12.34 -1.07 13.82
N PHE A 8 11.21 -0.81 13.16
CA PHE A 8 10.25 -1.86 12.81
C PHE A 8 10.87 -2.91 11.88
N GLY A 9 11.61 -2.49 10.85
CA GLY A 9 12.34 -3.38 9.95
C GLY A 9 13.36 -4.27 10.68
N MET A 10 14.17 -3.68 11.57
CA MET A 10 15.12 -4.42 12.40
C MET A 10 14.41 -5.43 13.32
N PHE A 11 13.32 -5.02 13.96
CA PHE A 11 12.50 -5.91 14.78
C PHE A 11 11.93 -7.09 13.99
N VAL A 12 11.42 -6.83 12.78
CA VAL A 12 10.88 -7.85 11.88
C VAL A 12 11.96 -8.82 11.41
N LEU A 13 13.16 -8.31 11.08
CA LEU A 13 14.29 -9.11 10.60
C LEU A 13 14.94 -9.95 11.71
N HIS A 14 15.09 -9.38 12.91
CA HIS A 14 15.69 -10.07 14.07
C HIS A 14 14.81 -11.21 14.59
N SER A 15 13.49 -11.12 14.42
CA SER A 15 12.54 -12.17 14.77
C SER A 15 12.74 -13.40 13.85
N ARG A 16 13.74 -14.24 14.13
CA ARG A 16 14.19 -15.37 13.27
C ARG A 16 13.08 -16.40 13.00
N TYR A 17 12.13 -16.57 13.92
CA TYR A 17 10.95 -17.39 13.72
C TYR A 17 9.73 -16.69 14.29
N GLY A 18 8.68 -16.57 13.48
CA GLY A 18 7.32 -16.96 13.86
C GLY A 18 6.55 -16.19 14.93
N PRO A 19 6.58 -16.60 16.21
CA PRO A 19 5.40 -16.48 17.04
C PRO A 19 5.16 -15.05 17.45
N ASN A 20 6.12 -14.35 18.03
CA ASN A 20 5.84 -13.06 18.68
C ASN A 20 5.34 -11.98 17.71
N LEU A 21 5.94 -11.89 16.52
CA LEU A 21 5.52 -10.92 15.52
C LEU A 21 4.21 -11.33 14.81
N TYR A 22 4.00 -12.63 14.60
CA TYR A 22 2.74 -13.14 14.05
C TYR A 22 1.61 -12.97 15.07
N LEU A 23 1.84 -13.30 16.34
CA LEU A 23 0.94 -13.07 17.49
C LEU A 23 0.60 -11.59 17.63
N PHE A 24 1.59 -10.69 17.56
CA PHE A 24 1.35 -9.25 17.63
C PHE A 24 0.48 -8.76 16.47
N THR A 25 0.83 -9.14 15.23
CA THR A 25 0.10 -8.67 14.04
C THR A 25 -1.26 -9.32 13.86
N PHE A 26 -1.50 -10.51 14.41
CA PHE A 26 -2.82 -11.16 14.43
C PHE A 26 -3.56 -10.98 15.76
N HIS A 27 -3.05 -10.14 16.66
CA HIS A 27 -3.71 -9.87 17.93
C HIS A 27 -5.08 -9.22 17.66
N PRO A 28 -6.18 -9.67 18.29
CA PRO A 28 -7.52 -9.12 18.06
C PRO A 28 -7.59 -7.61 18.23
N ILE A 29 -6.90 -7.06 19.24
CA ILE A 29 -6.82 -5.61 19.48
C ILE A 29 -6.18 -4.89 18.28
N TYR A 30 -5.10 -5.40 17.72
CA TYR A 30 -4.44 -4.76 16.57
C TYR A 30 -5.34 -4.80 15.32
N ILE A 31 -5.97 -5.93 15.06
CA ILE A 31 -6.95 -6.07 13.97
C ILE A 31 -8.10 -5.07 14.15
N PHE A 32 -8.66 -4.99 15.35
CA PHE A 32 -9.72 -4.05 15.68
C PHE A 32 -9.28 -2.60 15.47
N LEU A 33 -8.08 -2.22 15.90
CA LEU A 33 -7.52 -0.88 15.67
C LEU A 33 -7.37 -0.57 14.17
N ILE A 34 -6.94 -1.52 13.35
CA ILE A 34 -6.89 -1.34 11.90
C ILE A 34 -8.29 -1.12 11.32
N LEU A 35 -9.25 -1.97 11.67
CA LEU A 35 -10.62 -1.88 11.14
C LEU A 35 -11.30 -0.57 11.58
N LEU A 36 -11.14 -0.17 12.84
CA LEU A 36 -11.62 1.10 13.37
C LEU A 36 -10.96 2.27 12.64
N GLY A 37 -9.65 2.21 12.40
CA GLY A 37 -8.94 3.23 11.62
C GLY A 37 -9.44 3.32 10.18
N VAL A 38 -9.70 2.20 9.52
CA VAL A 38 -10.29 2.18 8.17
C VAL A 38 -11.69 2.77 8.19
N ALA A 39 -12.55 2.35 9.13
CA ALA A 39 -13.92 2.84 9.26
C ALA A 39 -13.96 4.35 9.52
N TYR A 40 -13.18 4.84 10.48
CA TYR A 40 -13.08 6.27 10.78
C TYR A 40 -12.51 7.07 9.59
N GLY A 41 -11.50 6.53 8.91
CA GLY A 41 -10.95 7.15 7.71
C GLY A 41 -11.99 7.28 6.58
N VAL A 42 -12.82 6.25 6.37
CA VAL A 42 -13.95 6.30 5.43
C VAL A 42 -14.98 7.34 5.87
N LEU A 43 -15.36 7.37 7.15
CA LEU A 43 -16.29 8.38 7.68
C LEU A 43 -15.78 9.81 7.46
N LEU A 44 -14.48 10.05 7.59
CA LEU A 44 -13.88 11.36 7.30
C LEU A 44 -13.85 11.70 5.81
N ALA A 45 -13.78 10.69 4.94
CA ALA A 45 -13.79 10.87 3.50
C ALA A 45 -15.20 11.09 2.92
N ILE A 46 -16.26 10.84 3.70
CA ILE A 46 -17.63 11.17 3.31
C ILE A 46 -17.84 12.68 3.54
N ASP A 47 -18.38 13.39 2.54
CA ASP A 47 -18.65 14.82 2.71
C ASP A 47 -19.91 15.00 3.57
N TRP A 48 -19.70 15.19 4.89
CA TRP A 48 -20.76 15.39 5.89
C TRP A 48 -21.65 16.62 5.66
N LYS A 49 -21.41 17.43 4.62
CA LYS A 49 -22.35 18.46 4.16
C LYS A 49 -23.74 17.88 3.85
N PHE A 50 -23.81 16.60 3.44
CA PHE A 50 -25.09 15.91 3.24
C PHE A 50 -25.80 15.52 4.55
N LEU A 51 -25.06 15.44 5.68
CA LEU A 51 -25.55 14.99 6.99
C LEU A 51 -25.57 16.08 8.08
N LYS A 52 -25.28 17.36 7.75
CA LYS A 52 -25.30 18.51 8.68
C LYS A 52 -24.51 18.33 9.99
N ILE A 53 -23.45 17.53 10.04
CA ILE A 53 -22.64 17.34 11.27
C ILE A 53 -21.41 18.27 11.26
N PRO A 54 -21.12 18.99 12.37
CA PRO A 54 -19.93 19.82 12.48
C PRO A 54 -18.66 18.97 12.40
N LYS A 55 -17.71 19.41 11.56
CA LYS A 55 -16.41 18.77 11.39
C LYS A 55 -15.55 19.01 12.64
N HIS A 56 -15.64 18.12 13.64
CA HIS A 56 -14.63 18.10 14.71
C HIS A 56 -13.35 17.45 14.17
N VAL A 57 -12.42 18.27 13.70
CA VAL A 57 -11.17 17.81 13.06
C VAL A 57 -10.04 17.91 14.08
N MET A 58 -9.59 16.75 14.58
CA MET A 58 -8.32 16.64 15.32
C MET A 58 -7.19 17.36 14.57
N LYS A 59 -6.22 17.93 15.31
CA LYS A 59 -5.03 18.57 14.71
C LYS A 59 -4.36 17.61 13.72
N LYS A 60 -4.28 18.02 12.45
CA LYS A 60 -3.80 17.23 11.30
C LYS A 60 -2.52 16.43 11.58
N ARG A 61 -1.56 17.04 12.27
CA ARG A 61 -0.25 16.44 12.57
C ARG A 61 -0.32 15.28 13.57
N LEU A 62 -1.20 15.36 14.56
CA LEU A 62 -1.37 14.30 15.57
C LEU A 62 -2.01 13.07 14.93
N TRP A 63 -3.04 13.30 14.12
CA TRP A 63 -3.76 12.26 13.40
C TRP A 63 -2.88 11.52 12.38
N GLU A 64 -2.09 12.24 11.58
CA GLU A 64 -1.09 11.64 10.68
C GLU A 64 -0.10 10.73 11.44
N GLY A 65 0.29 11.11 12.67
CA GLY A 65 1.18 10.31 13.52
C GLY A 65 0.55 9.01 14.02
N ILE A 66 -0.69 9.08 14.52
CA ILE A 66 -1.43 7.90 15.02
C ILE A 66 -1.63 6.89 13.89
N TYR A 67 -2.15 7.35 12.74
CA TYR A 67 -2.37 6.48 11.59
C TYR A 67 -1.08 5.89 11.05
N PHE A 68 0.01 6.67 11.04
CA PHE A 68 1.31 6.13 10.65
C PHE A 68 1.70 4.95 11.52
N ILE A 69 1.63 5.06 12.85
CA ILE A 69 2.03 3.98 13.77
C ILE A 69 1.12 2.77 13.62
N VAL A 70 -0.20 2.98 13.58
CA VAL A 70 -1.20 1.90 13.50
C VAL A 70 -1.06 1.11 12.19
N PHE A 71 -0.92 1.79 11.05
CA PHE A 71 -0.81 1.14 9.74
C PHE A 71 0.62 0.75 9.34
N LEU A 72 1.64 1.13 10.11
CA LEU A 72 3.04 0.80 9.82
C LEU A 72 3.26 -0.72 9.69
N PRO A 73 2.83 -1.57 10.65
CA PRO A 73 3.00 -3.01 10.49
C PRO A 73 2.22 -3.56 9.30
N LEU A 74 0.97 -3.11 9.11
CA LEU A 74 0.13 -3.55 7.99
C LEU A 74 0.82 -3.33 6.63
N VAL A 75 1.42 -2.15 6.42
CA VAL A 75 2.02 -1.77 5.13
C VAL A 75 3.46 -2.27 4.98
N PHE A 76 4.31 -2.21 6.00
CA PHE A 76 5.72 -2.55 5.83
C PHE A 76 6.04 -4.02 6.08
N PHE A 77 5.19 -4.76 6.80
CA PHE A 77 5.45 -6.18 7.07
C PHE A 77 5.65 -7.01 5.80
N PRO A 78 4.82 -6.91 4.74
CA PRO A 78 5.03 -7.67 3.51
C PRO A 78 6.28 -7.25 2.72
N VAL A 79 6.79 -6.03 2.94
CA VAL A 79 8.03 -5.56 2.30
C VAL A 79 9.24 -6.29 2.90
N PHE A 80 9.25 -6.47 4.23
CA PHE A 80 10.34 -7.15 4.93
C PHE A 80 10.22 -8.67 4.91
N LYS A 81 9.00 -9.23 4.96
CA LYS A 81 8.77 -10.69 4.95
C LYS A 81 7.60 -11.07 4.04
N CYS A 82 7.92 -11.77 2.95
CA CYS A 82 6.95 -12.31 2.01
C CYS A 82 7.45 -13.62 1.40
N TYR A 83 6.53 -14.54 1.11
CA TYR A 83 6.82 -15.76 0.35
C TYR A 83 7.06 -15.50 -1.14
N PHE A 84 6.72 -14.31 -1.65
CA PHE A 84 6.90 -13.94 -3.05
C PHE A 84 7.99 -12.90 -3.23
N LYS A 85 8.65 -12.93 -4.38
CA LYS A 85 9.64 -11.93 -4.81
C LYS A 85 9.05 -10.53 -4.94
N VAL A 86 7.76 -10.42 -5.25
CA VAL A 86 7.02 -9.15 -5.35
C VAL A 86 5.90 -9.12 -4.31
N PRO A 87 6.04 -8.31 -3.24
CA PRO A 87 5.02 -8.17 -2.20
C PRO A 87 3.68 -7.63 -2.74
N PHE A 88 2.59 -7.88 -2.00
CA PHE A 88 1.21 -7.39 -2.24
C PHE A 88 0.47 -7.93 -3.46
N VAL A 89 1.16 -8.46 -4.49
CA VAL A 89 0.55 -8.90 -5.75
C VAL A 89 -0.12 -10.28 -5.61
N PHE A 90 0.62 -11.26 -5.10
CA PHE A 90 0.23 -12.68 -5.07
C PHE A 90 -0.52 -13.08 -3.78
N CYS A 91 -1.11 -12.13 -3.05
CA CYS A 91 -1.70 -12.39 -1.74
C CYS A 91 -2.91 -13.35 -1.75
N HIS A 92 -3.58 -13.53 -2.89
CA HIS A 92 -4.76 -14.38 -3.04
C HIS A 92 -4.41 -15.88 -3.14
N VAL A 93 -3.17 -16.20 -3.54
CA VAL A 93 -2.61 -17.56 -3.65
C VAL A 93 -1.52 -17.83 -2.63
N CYS A 94 -1.42 -16.98 -1.61
CA CYS A 94 -0.35 -17.09 -0.63
C CYS A 94 -0.60 -18.29 0.29
N PRO A 95 0.37 -19.21 0.47
CA PRO A 95 0.18 -20.42 1.28
C PRO A 95 -0.09 -20.09 2.75
N ARG A 96 0.53 -19.03 3.25
CA ARG A 96 0.26 -18.48 4.58
C ARG A 96 0.02 -16.98 4.49
N LYS A 97 -1.20 -16.53 4.81
CA LYS A 97 -1.54 -15.11 4.79
C LYS A 97 -0.84 -14.38 5.94
N CYS A 98 -0.19 -13.27 5.62
CA CYS A 98 0.24 -12.27 6.59
C CYS A 98 -0.92 -11.33 6.94
N ILE A 99 -0.71 -10.40 7.88
CA ILE A 99 -1.75 -9.46 8.31
C ILE A 99 -2.33 -8.63 7.16
N TRP A 100 -1.49 -8.19 6.21
CA TRP A 100 -1.96 -7.54 4.98
C TRP A 100 -2.85 -8.47 4.18
N GLY A 101 -2.41 -9.71 3.91
CA GLY A 101 -3.18 -10.67 3.12
C GLY A 101 -4.52 -11.04 3.75
N TYR A 102 -4.59 -11.07 5.08
CA TYR A 102 -5.81 -11.31 5.84
C TYR A 102 -6.77 -10.11 5.79
N LEU A 103 -6.29 -8.89 6.08
CA LEU A 103 -7.10 -7.68 6.10
C LEU A 103 -7.27 -6.99 4.74
N ARG A 104 -6.68 -7.54 3.67
CA ARG A 104 -6.71 -6.96 2.31
C ARG A 104 -8.13 -6.63 1.83
N PRO A 105 -9.16 -7.50 1.97
CA PRO A 105 -10.50 -7.20 1.46
C PRO A 105 -11.11 -5.94 2.08
N PHE A 106 -10.91 -5.75 3.39
CA PHE A 106 -11.41 -4.59 4.13
C PHE A 106 -10.55 -3.35 3.87
N THR A 107 -9.24 -3.49 3.95
CA THR A 107 -8.30 -2.37 3.86
C THR A 107 -8.24 -1.82 2.44
N VAL A 108 -8.11 -2.64 1.39
CA VAL A 108 -8.07 -2.13 0.01
C VAL A 108 -9.37 -1.43 -0.37
N SER A 109 -10.52 -2.00 -0.01
CA SER A 109 -11.83 -1.40 -0.31
C SER A 109 -12.02 -0.08 0.43
N GLY A 110 -11.75 -0.05 1.74
CA GLY A 110 -11.82 1.18 2.52
C GLY A 110 -10.85 2.26 2.03
N VAL A 111 -9.65 1.87 1.61
CA VAL A 111 -8.66 2.78 1.02
C VAL A 111 -9.14 3.38 -0.29
N MET A 112 -9.76 2.59 -1.17
CA MET A 112 -10.34 3.11 -2.40
C MET A 112 -11.44 4.13 -2.11
N LEU A 113 -12.35 3.81 -1.18
CA LEU A 113 -13.41 4.74 -0.73
C LEU A 113 -12.82 6.04 -0.18
N MET A 114 -11.82 5.94 0.71
CA MET A 114 -11.13 7.11 1.26
C MET A 114 -10.47 7.97 0.18
N ASN A 115 -10.03 7.36 -0.92
CA ASN A 115 -9.33 8.07 -1.97
C ASN A 115 -10.24 8.79 -2.97
N ILE A 116 -11.54 8.48 -3.00
CA ILE A 116 -12.53 9.15 -3.87
C ILE A 116 -12.48 10.66 -3.65
N GLN A 117 -12.35 11.11 -2.40
CA GLN A 117 -12.22 12.53 -2.09
C GLN A 117 -10.76 12.93 -1.89
N LYS A 118 -10.17 13.57 -2.91
CA LYS A 118 -8.83 14.20 -2.83
C LYS A 118 -7.71 13.26 -2.36
N ARG A 119 -7.88 11.94 -2.51
CA ARG A 119 -6.89 10.92 -2.10
C ARG A 119 -6.51 11.00 -0.62
N LEU A 120 -7.51 11.13 0.26
CA LEU A 120 -7.29 11.24 1.71
C LEU A 120 -6.31 10.18 2.24
N TRP A 121 -6.50 8.92 1.83
CA TRP A 121 -5.63 7.85 2.29
C TRP A 121 -4.18 8.05 1.86
N CYS A 122 -3.94 8.21 0.56
CA CYS A 122 -2.57 8.36 0.04
C CYS A 122 -1.88 9.63 0.55
N TYR A 123 -2.63 10.68 0.91
CA TYR A 123 -2.07 11.96 1.34
C TYR A 123 -1.83 12.07 2.85
N ASN A 124 -2.69 11.46 3.67
CA ASN A 124 -2.76 11.76 5.10
C ASN A 124 -2.76 10.52 6.00
N ILE A 125 -2.95 9.33 5.46
CA ILE A 125 -3.10 8.12 6.28
C ILE A 125 -2.01 7.09 5.98
N CYS A 126 -1.77 6.82 4.69
CA CYS A 126 -0.83 5.81 4.24
C CYS A 126 0.59 6.08 4.79
N PRO A 127 1.24 5.11 5.48
CA PRO A 127 2.60 5.28 5.99
C PRO A 127 3.62 5.70 4.92
N ILE A 128 3.55 5.11 3.72
CA ILE A 128 4.42 5.46 2.59
C ILE A 128 4.11 6.87 2.06
N GLY A 129 2.83 7.23 2.00
CA GLY A 129 2.38 8.54 1.53
C GLY A 129 2.81 9.68 2.45
N ILE A 130 2.65 9.50 3.77
CA ILE A 130 3.09 10.49 4.76
C ILE A 130 4.62 10.60 4.74
N LEU A 131 5.34 9.48 4.59
CA LEU A 131 6.80 9.49 4.46
C LEU A 131 7.24 10.34 3.25
N GLN A 132 6.70 10.06 2.07
CA GLN A 132 7.04 10.79 0.84
C GLN A 132 6.61 12.25 0.88
N LYS A 133 5.51 12.58 1.56
CA LYS A 133 5.10 13.96 1.80
C LYS A 133 6.16 14.72 2.60
N LYS A 134 6.67 14.14 3.69
CA LYS A 134 7.75 14.76 4.48
C LYS A 134 9.08 14.82 3.73
N GLN A 135 9.40 13.82 2.90
CA GLN A 135 10.57 13.87 2.02
C GLN A 135 10.47 15.03 1.02
N ALA A 136 9.28 15.27 0.45
CA ALA A 136 9.04 16.38 -0.45
C ALA A 136 9.09 17.75 0.27
N GLU A 137 8.64 17.84 1.52
CA GLU A 137 8.76 19.06 2.33
C GLU A 137 10.23 19.44 2.63
N PHE A 138 11.13 18.45 2.66
CA PHE A 138 12.56 18.68 2.89
C PHE A 138 13.25 19.41 1.72
N LYS A 139 12.82 19.20 0.47
CA LYS A 139 13.34 19.93 -0.71
C LYS A 139 12.29 20.89 -1.27
N LYS A 140 12.59 22.20 -1.27
CA LYS A 140 11.69 23.25 -1.81
C LYS A 140 11.32 23.07 -3.30
N LYS A 141 12.16 22.40 -4.11
CA LYS A 141 11.87 22.06 -5.51
C LYS A 141 11.93 20.54 -5.69
N SER A 142 10.78 19.94 -5.93
CA SER A 142 10.65 18.55 -6.41
C SER A 142 10.35 18.54 -7.90
N PHE A 143 11.02 17.67 -8.65
CA PHE A 143 10.73 17.43 -10.05
C PHE A 143 9.39 16.72 -10.22
N VAL A 144 8.67 17.07 -11.29
CA VAL A 144 7.43 16.40 -11.70
C VAL A 144 7.70 15.82 -13.08
N LEU A 145 7.54 14.50 -13.22
CA LEU A 145 7.71 13.83 -14.50
C LEU A 145 6.66 14.33 -15.51
N PRO A 146 7.01 14.38 -16.81
CA PRO A 146 6.06 14.79 -17.84
C PRO A 146 4.84 13.86 -17.88
N LYS A 147 3.70 14.42 -18.28
CA LYS A 147 2.39 13.72 -18.22
C LYS A 147 2.40 12.39 -18.99
N TRP A 148 3.04 12.34 -20.16
CA TRP A 148 3.08 11.13 -20.98
C TRP A 148 3.76 9.96 -20.26
N ILE A 149 4.94 10.18 -19.65
CA ILE A 149 5.64 9.15 -18.85
C ILE A 149 4.76 8.68 -17.70
N LYS A 150 4.11 9.63 -17.02
CA LYS A 150 3.22 9.32 -15.89
C LYS A 150 2.09 8.40 -16.32
N GLU A 151 1.42 8.67 -17.44
CA GLU A 151 0.31 7.84 -17.90
C GLU A 151 0.80 6.48 -18.43
N SER A 152 1.93 6.43 -19.14
CA SER A 152 2.50 5.16 -19.62
C SER A 152 2.82 4.21 -18.46
N ILE A 153 3.54 4.69 -17.43
CA ILE A 153 3.88 3.88 -16.26
C ILE A 153 2.63 3.32 -15.58
N ARG A 154 1.57 4.13 -15.48
CA ARG A 154 0.30 3.72 -14.87
C ARG A 154 -0.38 2.59 -15.61
N ILE A 155 -0.51 2.74 -16.94
CA ILE A 155 -1.14 1.73 -17.79
C ILE A 155 -0.34 0.43 -17.68
N ILE A 156 0.98 0.50 -17.75
CA ILE A 156 1.87 -0.67 -17.62
C ILE A 156 1.65 -1.38 -16.27
N ILE A 157 1.60 -0.64 -15.15
CA ILE A 157 1.45 -1.24 -13.82
C ILE A 157 0.07 -1.87 -13.64
N LEU A 158 -1.00 -1.20 -14.09
CA LEU A 158 -2.34 -1.77 -14.03
C LEU A 158 -2.46 -2.99 -14.93
N ALA A 159 -1.93 -2.93 -16.15
CA ALA A 159 -1.90 -4.07 -17.06
C ALA A 159 -1.13 -5.24 -16.44
N ALA A 160 0.06 -5.00 -15.86
CA ALA A 160 0.84 -6.03 -15.18
C ALA A 160 0.08 -6.68 -14.01
N LEU A 161 -0.71 -5.90 -13.25
CA LEU A 161 -1.54 -6.43 -12.17
C LEU A 161 -2.72 -7.27 -12.67
N VAL A 162 -3.38 -6.81 -13.73
CA VAL A 162 -4.49 -7.54 -14.34
C VAL A 162 -3.99 -8.84 -14.97
N VAL A 163 -2.91 -8.77 -15.76
CA VAL A 163 -2.28 -9.94 -16.38
C VAL A 163 -1.80 -10.92 -15.32
N SER A 164 -1.07 -10.46 -14.29
CA SER A 164 -0.62 -11.36 -13.22
C SER A 164 -1.81 -12.04 -12.52
N TYR A 165 -2.88 -11.31 -12.20
CA TYR A 165 -4.09 -11.89 -11.62
C TYR A 165 -4.71 -12.99 -12.49
N PHE A 166 -4.91 -12.74 -13.79
CA PHE A 166 -5.53 -13.73 -14.69
C PHE A 166 -4.64 -14.95 -14.95
N VAL A 167 -3.33 -14.74 -15.15
CA VAL A 167 -2.35 -15.84 -15.34
C VAL A 167 -2.36 -16.78 -14.14
N ILE A 168 -2.35 -16.24 -12.92
CA ILE A 168 -2.39 -17.04 -11.70
C ILE A 168 -3.74 -17.74 -11.54
N ARG A 169 -4.85 -17.05 -11.81
CA ARG A 169 -6.18 -17.62 -11.67
C ARG A 169 -6.35 -18.82 -12.60
N LYS A 170 -5.87 -18.73 -13.84
CA LYS A 170 -5.85 -19.84 -14.79
C LYS A 170 -5.01 -21.00 -14.26
N ALA A 171 -3.80 -20.72 -13.78
CA ALA A 171 -2.89 -21.73 -13.24
C ALA A 171 -3.40 -22.44 -11.97
N ASN A 172 -4.31 -21.85 -11.19
CA ASN A 172 -4.93 -22.53 -10.04
C ASN A 172 -6.05 -23.50 -10.42
N ILE A 173 -6.68 -23.32 -11.59
CA ILE A 173 -7.82 -24.14 -12.03
C ILE A 173 -7.32 -25.45 -12.65
N GLU A 174 -6.16 -25.43 -13.28
CA GLU A 174 -5.48 -26.61 -13.82
C GLU A 174 -4.47 -27.11 -12.77
N HIS A 175 -4.72 -28.28 -12.16
CA HIS A 175 -3.95 -28.83 -11.04
C HIS A 175 -2.41 -28.74 -11.26
N VAL A 176 -1.78 -27.96 -10.36
CA VAL A 176 -0.39 -27.52 -10.38
C VAL A 176 0.57 -28.67 -10.03
N PHE A 177 1.24 -29.29 -11.02
CA PHE A 177 2.53 -29.99 -10.76
C PHE A 177 3.51 -30.08 -11.95
N GLN A 178 3.22 -29.50 -13.12
CA GLN A 178 4.18 -29.52 -14.24
C GLN A 178 4.55 -28.11 -14.74
N ALA A 179 5.87 -27.90 -14.80
CA ALA A 179 6.63 -26.89 -15.56
C ALA A 179 6.38 -25.38 -15.28
N GLN A 180 7.42 -24.71 -14.75
CA GLN A 180 7.79 -23.30 -14.96
C GLN A 180 6.66 -22.24 -15.09
N ASN A 181 5.67 -22.25 -14.20
CA ASN A 181 4.65 -21.21 -14.19
C ASN A 181 5.12 -19.93 -13.48
N LEU A 182 4.54 -18.78 -13.84
CA LEU A 182 4.84 -17.47 -13.21
C LEU A 182 4.76 -17.54 -11.68
N TYR A 183 3.84 -18.35 -11.14
CA TYR A 183 3.73 -18.62 -9.71
C TYR A 183 5.02 -19.21 -9.11
N THR A 184 5.54 -20.31 -9.65
CA THR A 184 6.71 -21.00 -9.10
C THR A 184 7.98 -20.15 -9.24
N TYR A 185 8.09 -19.36 -10.31
CA TYR A 185 9.21 -18.42 -10.47
C TYR A 185 9.17 -17.28 -9.43
N MET A 186 7.99 -16.78 -9.10
CA MET A 186 7.82 -15.68 -8.14
C MET A 186 7.80 -16.16 -6.69
N PHE A 187 7.51 -17.42 -6.44
CA PHE A 187 7.51 -18.04 -5.12
C PHE A 187 8.94 -18.33 -4.65
N LYS A 188 9.30 -17.84 -3.46
CA LYS A 188 10.64 -17.97 -2.87
C LYS A 188 10.79 -19.22 -1.99
N ASN A 189 9.70 -19.93 -1.69
CA ASN A 189 9.59 -21.03 -0.72
C ASN A 189 10.00 -20.70 0.74
N VAL A 190 10.68 -19.57 0.97
CA VAL A 190 11.14 -19.14 2.28
C VAL A 190 10.48 -17.82 2.66
N PHE A 191 10.03 -17.72 3.91
CA PHE A 191 9.45 -16.50 4.48
C PHE A 191 10.54 -15.50 4.92
N SER A 192 11.29 -14.99 3.96
CA SER A 192 12.45 -14.13 4.18
C SER A 192 12.35 -12.81 3.41
N ILE A 193 13.20 -11.86 3.78
CA ILE A 193 13.39 -10.64 3.00
C ILE A 193 13.95 -10.95 1.62
N SER A 194 13.46 -10.24 0.59
CA SER A 194 14.02 -10.35 -0.76
C SER A 194 15.02 -9.23 -0.98
N LEU A 195 16.25 -9.56 -1.35
CA LEU A 195 17.29 -8.58 -1.67
C LEU A 195 16.83 -7.61 -2.77
N SER A 196 16.16 -8.14 -3.80
CA SER A 196 15.56 -7.33 -4.87
C SER A 196 14.56 -6.30 -4.34
N VAL A 197 13.70 -6.67 -3.40
CA VAL A 197 12.71 -5.77 -2.80
C VAL A 197 13.38 -4.70 -1.97
N MET A 198 14.43 -5.03 -1.21
CA MET A 198 15.21 -4.05 -0.46
C MET A 198 15.86 -3.02 -1.39
N ILE A 199 16.53 -3.48 -2.44
CA ILE A 199 17.21 -2.60 -3.40
C ILE A 199 16.19 -1.69 -4.09
N VAL A 200 15.12 -2.26 -4.64
CA VAL A 200 14.07 -1.50 -5.34
C VAL A 200 13.38 -0.50 -4.40
N SER A 201 13.02 -0.92 -3.18
CA SER A 201 12.39 -0.03 -2.20
C SER A 201 13.33 1.09 -1.77
N GLY A 202 14.62 0.77 -1.57
CA GLY A 202 15.67 1.74 -1.26
C GLY A 202 15.84 2.78 -2.36
N ILE A 203 15.94 2.34 -3.62
CA ILE A 203 16.02 3.22 -4.79
C ILE A 203 14.78 4.12 -4.88
N ILE A 204 13.58 3.56 -4.71
CA ILE A 204 12.34 4.35 -4.74
C ILE A 204 12.33 5.40 -3.62
N LEU A 205 12.74 5.04 -2.40
CA LEU A 205 12.82 5.98 -1.28
C LEU A 205 13.84 7.10 -1.54
N LEU A 206 15.00 6.78 -2.15
CA LEU A 206 16.00 7.77 -2.54
C LEU A 206 15.50 8.70 -3.65
N LEU A 207 14.92 8.14 -4.72
CA LEU A 207 14.36 8.91 -5.82
C LEU A 207 13.17 9.77 -5.40
N SER A 208 12.45 9.37 -4.33
CA SER A 208 11.34 10.15 -3.76
C SER A 208 11.76 11.48 -3.15
N PHE A 209 13.05 11.72 -2.91
CA PHE A 209 13.56 13.05 -2.56
C PHE A 209 13.61 14.00 -3.76
N PHE A 210 13.71 13.48 -4.97
CA PHE A 210 13.81 14.26 -6.21
C PHE A 210 12.45 14.38 -6.89
N VAL A 211 11.68 13.29 -6.94
CA VAL A 211 10.37 13.25 -7.59
C VAL A 211 9.26 13.29 -6.56
N TYR A 212 8.33 14.24 -6.72
CA TYR A 212 7.21 14.38 -5.80
C TYR A 212 6.36 13.09 -5.74
N ARG A 213 6.39 12.42 -4.59
CA ARG A 213 5.57 11.23 -4.29
C ARG A 213 5.65 10.14 -5.36
N LEU A 214 6.88 9.75 -5.68
CA LEU A 214 7.20 8.77 -6.72
C LEU A 214 6.38 7.47 -6.59
N TRP A 215 6.30 6.89 -5.39
CA TRP A 215 5.54 5.66 -5.17
C TRP A 215 4.06 5.90 -5.38
N CYS A 216 3.46 6.82 -4.63
CA CYS A 216 2.00 6.99 -4.63
C CYS A 216 1.43 7.52 -5.96
N SER A 217 2.22 8.25 -6.75
CA SER A 217 1.73 8.91 -7.98
C SER A 217 1.98 8.12 -9.27
N TYR A 218 2.96 7.20 -9.25
CA TYR A 218 3.44 6.49 -10.43
C TYR A 218 3.41 4.97 -10.24
N ILE A 219 3.90 4.45 -9.12
CA ILE A 219 4.15 3.00 -8.95
C ILE A 219 3.00 2.27 -8.23
N CYS A 220 2.39 2.91 -7.24
CA CYS A 220 1.40 2.28 -6.39
C CYS A 220 0.08 2.07 -7.16
N PRO A 221 -0.43 0.83 -7.23
CA PRO A 221 -1.66 0.58 -7.98
C PRO A 221 -2.89 1.21 -7.37
N ILE A 222 -2.95 1.31 -6.04
CA ILE A 222 -4.02 2.00 -5.33
C ILE A 222 -4.06 3.47 -5.73
N GLY A 223 -2.90 4.13 -5.75
CA GLY A 223 -2.78 5.52 -6.18
C GLY A 223 -3.21 5.67 -7.64
N THR A 224 -2.66 4.84 -8.52
CA THR A 224 -2.98 4.85 -9.95
C THR A 224 -4.48 4.66 -10.23
N CYS A 225 -5.14 3.70 -9.59
CA CYS A 225 -6.61 3.54 -9.73
C CYS A 225 -7.36 4.78 -9.25
N SER A 226 -6.95 5.34 -8.11
CA SER A 226 -7.57 6.54 -7.54
C SER A 226 -7.42 7.75 -8.48
N ASP A 227 -6.28 7.89 -9.15
CA ASP A 227 -6.07 8.92 -10.17
C ASP A 227 -7.02 8.79 -11.35
N LEU A 228 -7.24 7.57 -11.83
CA LEU A 228 -8.12 7.30 -12.97
C LEU A 228 -9.58 7.59 -12.61
N ILE A 229 -10.03 7.14 -11.43
CA ILE A 229 -11.39 7.42 -10.94
C ILE A 229 -11.64 8.93 -10.88
N LEU A 230 -10.71 9.70 -10.30
CA LEU A 230 -10.82 11.16 -10.21
C LEU A 230 -10.81 11.86 -11.58
N LYS A 231 -10.07 11.32 -12.56
CA LYS A 231 -10.08 11.85 -13.93
C LYS A 231 -11.39 11.55 -14.64
N LEU A 232 -11.93 10.34 -14.43
CA LEU A 232 -13.22 9.93 -14.98
C LEU A 232 -14.34 10.80 -14.40
N GLU A 233 -14.37 10.99 -13.09
CA GLU A 233 -15.33 11.88 -12.41
C GLU A 233 -15.31 13.29 -12.99
N LYS A 234 -14.11 13.86 -13.21
CA LYS A 234 -13.97 15.19 -13.83
C LYS A 234 -14.46 15.24 -15.26
N ARG A 235 -14.32 14.16 -16.03
CA ARG A 235 -14.85 14.09 -17.40
C ARG A 235 -16.37 13.94 -17.41
N LEU A 236 -16.91 13.14 -16.49
CA LEU A 236 -18.36 12.92 -16.37
C LEU A 236 -19.11 14.13 -15.82
N LYS A 237 -18.52 14.92 -14.92
CA LYS A 237 -19.12 16.18 -14.41
C LYS A 237 -19.05 17.35 -15.39
N VAL A 238 -18.32 17.20 -16.48
CA VAL A 238 -18.23 18.20 -17.57
C VAL A 238 -19.19 17.85 -18.72
N LEU A 239 -19.78 16.65 -18.69
CA LEU A 239 -20.96 16.26 -19.46
C LEU A 239 -22.21 16.59 -18.65
#